data_AF-A0A1W9LJN5-F1
#
_entry.id   AF-A0A1W9LJN5-F1
#
_cell.length_a   1.000
_cell.length_b   1.000
_cell.length_c   1.000
_cell.angle_alpha   90.00
_cell.angle_beta   90.00
_cell.angle_gamma   90.00
#
_symmetry.space_group_name_H-M   'P 1'
#
loop_
_entity.id
_entity.type
_entity.pdbx_description
1 polymer ?
#
loop_
_entity_poly.entity_id
_entity_poly.type
_entity_poly.pdbx_seq_one_letter_code
_entity_poly.pdbx_strand_id
1 'polypeptide(L)'
;MSNFVHLHVHTQYSLLDGAIRIDPLMKRAKSFNMNAVAITDHGTMFGTLEFYESALKAGIKPVIGCECYLAPRRLTDKTSSDSKSLYHLVLLAENQEGYRNLCQLASIAQLEGFYYKPRIDKEVLRKHAKGLIALSACLHGEIPFLIQEGKAKQADEAARFYLDVFGEGNFFLEVQKNGLEAQEKVNQAILDMSQRLSIPLVATNDCHYLDKEDVRAHEVLLCIQTGKTMNDKDRF
;
A
#
# COMPACT_ATOMS: atom_id res chain seq x y z
N MET A 1 16.15 6.56 19.87
CA MET A 1 15.65 6.30 18.50
C MET A 1 14.44 5.38 18.64
N SER A 2 13.36 5.65 17.90
CA SER A 2 12.23 4.72 17.84
C SER A 2 12.66 3.41 17.17
N ASN A 3 12.15 2.29 17.69
CA ASN A 3 12.34 0.97 17.09
C ASN A 3 11.34 0.70 15.94
N PHE A 4 10.54 1.69 15.55
CA PHE A 4 9.48 1.54 14.55
C PHE A 4 9.47 2.70 13.54
N VAL A 5 9.17 2.35 12.29
CA VAL A 5 9.05 3.25 11.13
C VAL A 5 7.79 2.84 10.37
N HIS A 6 6.94 3.80 10.01
CA HIS A 6 5.79 3.51 9.16
C HIS A 6 6.23 3.34 7.70
N LEU A 7 5.87 2.19 7.12
CA LEU A 7 6.16 1.82 5.72
C LEU A 7 4.94 1.85 4.80
N HIS A 8 3.74 2.05 5.35
CA HIS A 8 2.47 2.15 4.63
C HIS A 8 1.74 3.40 5.13
N VAL A 9 1.84 4.50 4.37
CA VAL A 9 1.38 5.83 4.73
C VAL A 9 0.83 6.54 3.48
N HIS A 10 -0.42 6.99 3.57
CA HIS A 10 -1.11 7.75 2.54
C HIS A 10 -1.11 9.22 2.87
N THR A 11 -0.52 10.01 1.98
CA THR A 11 -0.46 11.46 2.08
C THR A 11 -1.67 12.11 1.41
N GLN A 12 -1.73 13.44 1.44
CA GLN A 12 -2.67 14.25 0.69
C GLN A 12 -2.68 13.99 -0.84
N TYR A 13 -1.69 13.25 -1.36
CA TYR A 13 -1.62 12.87 -2.77
C TYR A 13 -2.33 11.54 -3.09
N SER A 14 -2.73 10.76 -2.09
CA SER A 14 -3.86 9.82 -2.22
C SER A 14 -5.16 10.63 -2.34
N LEU A 15 -5.42 11.19 -3.52
CA LEU A 15 -6.48 12.16 -3.72
C LEU A 15 -7.85 11.62 -3.29
N LEU A 16 -8.57 12.44 -2.49
CA LEU A 16 -9.88 12.14 -1.92
C LEU A 16 -9.89 10.97 -0.92
N ASP A 17 -8.73 10.58 -0.38
CA ASP A 17 -8.62 9.48 0.59
C ASP A 17 -7.63 9.85 1.70
N GLY A 18 -6.34 10.00 1.36
CA GLY A 18 -5.31 10.38 2.31
C GLY A 18 -5.42 11.84 2.75
N ALA A 19 -5.38 12.06 4.07
CA ALA A 19 -5.46 13.36 4.72
C ALA A 19 -4.12 13.83 5.34
N ILE A 20 -3.08 12.99 5.30
CA ILE A 20 -1.78 13.31 5.90
C ILE A 20 -1.03 14.33 5.05
N ARG A 21 -0.79 15.51 5.59
CA ARG A 21 0.08 16.50 4.95
C ARG A 21 1.55 16.20 5.22
N ILE A 22 2.41 16.41 4.21
CA ILE A 22 3.83 16.04 4.25
C ILE A 22 4.59 16.76 5.37
N ASP A 23 4.49 18.09 5.46
CA ASP A 23 5.22 18.86 6.48
C ASP A 23 4.82 18.47 7.93
N PRO A 24 3.53 18.35 8.27
CA PRO A 24 3.10 17.78 9.55
C PRO A 24 3.57 16.35 9.79
N LEU A 25 3.58 15.48 8.76
CA LEU A 25 4.10 14.12 8.87
C LEU A 25 5.56 14.10 9.32
N MET A 26 6.40 14.96 8.73
CA MET A 26 7.81 15.06 9.13
C MET A 26 7.98 15.50 10.57
N LYS A 27 7.20 16.50 11.01
CA LYS A 27 7.21 16.95 12.42
C LYS A 27 6.77 15.84 13.37
N ARG A 28 5.74 15.07 12.99
CA ARG A 28 5.19 13.98 13.80
C ARG A 28 6.18 12.82 13.91
N ALA A 29 6.74 12.37 12.79
CA ALA A 29 7.78 11.34 12.77
C ALA A 29 8.98 11.73 13.66
N LYS A 30 9.43 12.99 13.59
CA LYS A 30 10.49 13.51 14.45
C LYS A 30 10.08 13.52 15.93
N SER A 31 8.85 13.91 16.26
CA SER A 31 8.35 13.88 17.64
C SER A 31 8.33 12.48 18.25
N PHE A 32 8.15 11.44 17.42
CA PHE A 32 8.25 10.05 17.82
C PHE A 32 9.68 9.48 17.77
N ASN A 33 10.69 10.31 17.46
CA ASN A 33 12.08 9.87 17.26
C ASN A 33 12.24 8.81 16.15
N MET A 34 11.38 8.85 15.12
CA MET A 34 11.52 8.02 13.93
C MET A 34 12.58 8.63 13.01
N ASN A 35 13.53 7.81 12.57
CA ASN A 35 14.60 8.25 11.66
C ASN A 35 14.22 8.11 10.18
N ALA A 36 13.09 7.47 9.88
CA ALA A 36 12.61 7.24 8.53
C ALA A 36 11.07 7.24 8.52
N VAL A 37 10.48 7.45 7.35
CA VAL A 37 9.05 7.27 7.08
C VAL A 37 8.86 7.01 5.58
N ALA A 38 7.85 6.23 5.21
CA ALA A 38 7.50 6.00 3.81
C ALA A 38 6.39 6.92 3.29
N ILE A 39 6.33 7.03 1.96
CA ILE A 39 5.19 7.51 1.20
C ILE A 39 4.71 6.35 0.32
N THR A 40 3.43 6.00 0.38
CA THR A 40 2.85 4.89 -0.37
C THR A 40 1.44 5.25 -0.86
N ASP A 41 1.32 6.40 -1.53
CA ASP A 41 0.02 6.87 -2.03
C ASP A 41 -0.61 5.88 -3.01
N HIS A 42 -1.95 5.94 -3.13
CA HIS A 42 -2.72 5.05 -4.00
C HIS A 42 -2.43 5.29 -5.48
N GLY A 43 -1.78 4.32 -6.13
CA GLY A 43 -1.60 4.24 -7.58
C GLY A 43 -0.89 5.44 -8.23
N THR A 44 -0.24 6.29 -7.43
CA THR A 44 0.35 7.55 -7.89
C THR A 44 1.63 7.86 -7.12
N MET A 45 2.50 8.68 -7.72
CA MET A 45 3.76 9.14 -7.13
C MET A 45 3.83 10.67 -7.05
N PHE A 46 2.67 11.36 -7.06
CA PHE A 46 2.60 12.80 -7.24
C PHE A 46 3.33 13.58 -6.14
N GLY A 47 3.26 13.12 -4.90
CA GLY A 47 3.90 13.76 -3.75
C GLY A 47 5.39 13.46 -3.56
N THR A 48 5.98 12.63 -4.42
CA THR A 48 7.31 12.03 -4.17
C THR A 48 8.41 13.07 -3.99
N LEU A 49 8.46 14.09 -4.86
CA LEU A 49 9.52 15.11 -4.82
C LEU A 49 9.39 15.99 -3.57
N GLU A 50 8.18 16.50 -3.30
CA GLU A 50 7.90 17.29 -2.09
C GLU A 50 8.22 16.49 -0.82
N PHE A 51 7.81 15.23 -0.77
CA PHE A 51 8.07 14.34 0.35
C PHE A 51 9.57 14.13 0.57
N TYR A 52 10.32 13.86 -0.50
CA TYR A 52 11.76 13.66 -0.45
C TYR A 52 12.48 14.91 0.08
N GLU A 53 12.17 16.09 -0.46
CA GLU A 53 12.78 17.35 -0.03
C GLU A 53 12.44 17.70 1.42
N SER A 54 11.17 17.57 1.82
CA SER A 54 10.74 17.83 3.20
C SER A 54 11.35 16.85 4.21
N ALA A 55 11.47 15.57 3.84
CA ALA A 55 12.12 14.56 4.69
C ALA A 55 13.61 14.87 4.91
N LEU A 56 14.35 15.18 3.84
CA LEU A 56 15.76 15.56 3.93
C LEU A 56 15.95 16.81 4.80
N LYS A 57 15.13 17.84 4.59
CA LYS A 57 15.17 19.07 5.39
C LYS A 57 14.89 18.81 6.87
N ALA A 58 14.04 17.84 7.19
CA ALA A 58 13.72 17.45 8.56
C ALA A 58 14.79 16.56 9.22
N GLY A 59 15.72 16.01 8.43
CA GLY A 59 16.71 15.01 8.87
C GLY A 59 16.12 13.60 9.00
N ILE A 60 15.08 13.29 8.23
CA ILE A 60 14.39 12.00 8.19
C ILE A 60 14.77 11.30 6.88
N LYS A 61 15.10 10.01 6.93
CA LYS A 61 15.34 9.19 5.74
C LYS A 61 14.00 8.95 5.00
N PRO A 62 13.80 9.46 3.78
CA PRO A 62 12.61 9.14 3.01
C PRO A 62 12.68 7.69 2.50
N VAL A 63 11.57 6.96 2.59
CA VAL A 63 11.35 5.69 1.90
C VAL A 63 10.30 5.92 0.82
N ILE A 64 10.70 5.87 -0.45
CA ILE A 64 9.79 6.15 -1.55
C ILE A 64 9.07 4.87 -1.95
N GLY A 65 7.74 4.92 -2.02
CA GLY A 65 6.90 3.81 -2.41
C GLY A 65 5.61 4.23 -3.10
N CYS A 66 4.76 3.24 -3.38
CA CYS A 66 3.45 3.40 -3.99
C CYS A 66 2.61 2.17 -3.62
N GLU A 67 1.35 2.39 -3.21
CA GLU A 67 0.39 1.28 -3.11
C GLU A 67 -0.28 1.12 -4.48
N CYS A 68 0.20 0.14 -5.25
CA CYS A 68 -0.25 -0.09 -6.61
C CYS A 68 -1.56 -0.87 -6.64
N TYR A 69 -2.43 -0.54 -7.60
CA TYR A 69 -3.57 -1.38 -7.94
C TYR A 69 -3.14 -2.49 -8.90
N LEU A 70 -3.35 -3.74 -8.52
CA LEU A 70 -3.10 -4.91 -9.36
C LEU A 70 -4.42 -5.39 -9.97
N ALA A 71 -4.45 -5.49 -11.30
CA ALA A 71 -5.55 -6.09 -12.02
C ALA A 71 -5.64 -7.60 -11.70
N PRO A 72 -6.85 -8.17 -11.56
CA PRO A 72 -7.03 -9.60 -11.26
C PRO A 72 -6.67 -10.50 -12.46
N ARG A 73 -6.47 -9.91 -13.64
CA ARG A 73 -6.19 -10.57 -14.92
C ARG A 73 -5.17 -9.72 -15.70
N ARG A 74 -5.28 -9.67 -17.04
CA ARG A 74 -4.37 -8.88 -17.88
C ARG A 74 -4.69 -7.40 -17.76
N LEU A 75 -3.67 -6.57 -17.98
CA LEU A 75 -3.74 -5.10 -17.95
C LEU A 75 -4.85 -4.54 -18.85
N THR A 76 -5.01 -5.14 -20.04
CA THR A 76 -5.95 -4.72 -21.08
C THR A 76 -7.37 -5.23 -20.86
N ASP A 77 -7.58 -6.18 -19.95
CA ASP A 77 -8.91 -6.69 -19.65
C ASP A 77 -9.71 -5.61 -18.89
N LYS A 78 -10.94 -5.37 -19.34
CA LYS A 78 -11.87 -4.40 -18.76
C LYS A 78 -13.24 -5.05 -18.59
N THR A 79 -13.58 -5.39 -17.35
CA THR A 79 -14.92 -5.91 -17.02
C THR A 79 -15.56 -5.10 -15.91
N SER A 80 -16.89 -5.07 -15.86
CA SER A 80 -17.63 -4.32 -14.82
C SER A 80 -17.27 -4.74 -13.39
N SER A 81 -16.90 -6.01 -13.18
CA SER A 81 -16.46 -6.52 -11.87
C SER A 81 -15.09 -6.01 -11.43
N ASP A 82 -14.28 -5.47 -12.35
CA ASP A 82 -12.91 -5.02 -12.04
C ASP A 82 -12.91 -3.87 -11.04
N SER A 83 -13.96 -3.04 -11.01
CA SER A 83 -14.12 -1.98 -10.01
C SER A 83 -14.08 -2.48 -8.56
N LYS A 84 -14.44 -3.76 -8.33
CA LYS A 84 -14.51 -4.41 -7.01
C LYS A 84 -13.45 -5.50 -6.82
N SER A 85 -12.61 -5.74 -7.83
CA SER A 85 -11.71 -6.90 -7.88
C SER A 85 -10.24 -6.49 -8.06
N LEU A 86 -9.89 -5.23 -7.72
CA LEU A 86 -8.51 -4.78 -7.74
C LEU A 86 -7.84 -5.16 -6.43
N TYR A 87 -6.62 -5.67 -6.53
CA TYR A 87 -5.81 -5.92 -5.36
C TYR A 87 -4.88 -4.75 -5.09
N HIS A 88 -4.58 -4.52 -3.83
CA HIS A 88 -3.51 -3.61 -3.43
C HIS A 88 -2.18 -4.34 -3.33
N LEU A 89 -1.09 -3.65 -3.63
CA LEU A 89 0.27 -4.14 -3.43
C LEU A 89 1.18 -2.96 -3.09
N VAL A 90 1.77 -2.97 -1.89
CA VAL A 90 2.73 -1.93 -1.49
C VAL A 90 4.08 -2.23 -2.10
N LEU A 91 4.63 -1.28 -2.86
CA LEU A 91 5.98 -1.35 -3.42
C LEU A 91 6.84 -0.24 -2.86
N LEU A 92 8.04 -0.58 -2.39
CA LEU A 92 9.04 0.34 -1.84
C LEU A 92 10.31 0.27 -2.70
N ALA A 93 10.87 1.42 -3.05
CA ALA A 93 12.16 1.49 -3.73
C ALA A 93 13.30 1.22 -2.73
N GLU A 94 14.00 0.10 -2.89
CA GLU A 94 15.19 -0.24 -2.11
C GLU A 94 16.38 0.65 -2.52
N ASN A 95 16.45 0.95 -3.82
CA ASN A 95 17.57 1.66 -4.43
C ASN A 95 17.11 2.48 -5.65
N GLN A 96 18.07 3.11 -6.34
CA GLN A 96 17.80 3.97 -7.49
C GLN A 96 17.16 3.24 -8.69
N GLU A 97 17.49 1.96 -8.89
CA GLU A 97 16.86 1.12 -9.92
C GLU A 97 15.40 0.85 -9.56
N GLY A 98 15.14 0.52 -8.28
CA GLY A 98 13.79 0.41 -7.73
C GLY A 98 12.96 1.67 -7.95
N TYR A 99 13.50 2.85 -7.65
CA TYR A 99 12.80 4.11 -7.89
C TYR A 99 12.43 4.31 -9.36
N ARG A 100 13.36 4.04 -10.28
CA ARG A 100 13.09 4.13 -11.73
C ARG A 100 11.99 3.15 -12.14
N ASN A 101 12.04 1.93 -11.65
CA ASN A 101 11.02 0.92 -11.90
C ASN A 101 9.66 1.31 -11.33
N LEU A 102 9.60 1.91 -10.15
CA LEU A 102 8.38 2.43 -9.56
C LEU A 102 7.76 3.53 -10.44
N CYS A 103 8.59 4.44 -10.97
CA CYS A 103 8.13 5.45 -11.93
C CYS A 103 7.60 4.83 -13.23
N GLN A 104 8.23 3.77 -13.74
CA GLN A 104 7.75 3.04 -14.92
C GLN A 104 6.41 2.37 -14.65
N LEU A 105 6.28 1.66 -13.52
CA LEU A 105 5.03 1.02 -13.10
C LEU A 105 3.89 2.04 -12.96
N ALA A 106 4.12 3.16 -12.28
CA ALA A 106 3.14 4.23 -12.14
C ALA A 106 2.74 4.83 -13.50
N SER A 107 3.71 4.97 -14.42
CA SER A 107 3.46 5.51 -15.76
C SER A 107 2.64 4.54 -16.62
N ILE A 108 3.00 3.26 -16.65
CA ILE A 108 2.24 2.21 -17.35
C ILE A 108 0.82 2.12 -16.78
N ALA A 109 0.67 2.20 -15.46
CA ALA A 109 -0.63 2.14 -14.81
C ALA A 109 -1.57 3.26 -15.27
N GLN A 110 -1.03 4.46 -15.48
CA GLN A 110 -1.79 5.63 -15.93
C GLN A 110 -2.04 5.61 -17.45
N LEU A 111 -1.04 5.27 -18.24
CA LEU A 111 -1.10 5.39 -19.71
C LEU A 111 -1.77 4.19 -20.39
N GLU A 112 -1.59 2.99 -19.84
CA GLU A 112 -2.02 1.73 -20.47
C GLU A 112 -3.03 0.97 -19.62
N GLY A 113 -2.84 0.95 -18.30
CA GLY A 113 -3.65 0.17 -17.36
C GLY A 113 -4.90 0.84 -16.81
N PHE A 114 -5.11 2.12 -17.15
CA PHE A 114 -6.18 2.90 -16.56
C PHE A 114 -7.56 2.38 -16.98
N TYR A 115 -8.41 2.14 -15.98
CA TYR A 115 -9.83 1.88 -16.17
C TYR A 115 -10.67 2.68 -15.18
N TYR A 116 -10.89 2.16 -13.96
CA TYR A 116 -11.44 2.94 -12.84
C TYR A 116 -10.35 3.56 -11.96
N LYS A 117 -9.22 2.85 -11.88
CA LYS A 117 -7.99 3.23 -11.18
C LYS A 117 -6.80 2.97 -12.12
N PRO A 118 -5.63 3.58 -11.89
CA PRO A 118 -4.41 3.24 -12.61
C PRO A 118 -3.89 1.88 -12.12
N ARG A 119 -3.93 0.85 -12.97
CA ARG A 119 -3.61 -0.53 -12.58
C ARG A 119 -2.37 -1.04 -13.28
N ILE A 120 -1.62 -1.91 -12.64
CA ILE A 120 -0.66 -2.80 -13.30
C ILE A 120 -1.20 -4.23 -13.31
N ASP A 121 -0.53 -5.16 -13.99
CA ASP A 121 -0.78 -6.59 -13.86
C ASP A 121 0.50 -7.33 -13.45
N LYS A 122 0.37 -8.64 -13.22
CA LYS A 122 1.49 -9.51 -12.82
C LYS A 122 2.59 -9.63 -13.87
N GLU A 123 2.28 -9.43 -15.15
CA GLU A 123 3.28 -9.48 -16.23
C GLU A 123 4.14 -8.21 -16.22
N VAL A 124 3.49 -7.05 -16.15
CA VAL A 124 4.15 -5.74 -16.00
C VAL A 124 4.97 -5.70 -14.73
N LEU A 125 4.41 -6.17 -13.60
CA LEU A 125 5.11 -6.22 -12.32
C LEU A 125 6.43 -7.00 -12.44
N ARG A 126 6.40 -8.20 -13.04
CA ARG A 126 7.59 -9.04 -13.23
C ARG A 126 8.68 -8.35 -14.05
N LYS A 127 8.31 -7.57 -15.07
CA LYS A 127 9.26 -6.83 -15.92
C LYS A 127 9.99 -5.70 -15.18
N HIS A 128 9.38 -5.16 -14.12
CA HIS A 128 9.88 -4.00 -13.39
C HIS A 128 10.08 -4.26 -11.88
N ALA A 129 10.26 -5.52 -11.46
CA ALA A 129 10.38 -5.85 -10.04
C ALA A 129 11.76 -5.53 -9.42
N LYS A 130 12.80 -5.38 -10.24
CA LYS A 130 14.18 -5.27 -9.75
C LYS A 130 14.39 -4.01 -8.90
N GLY A 131 15.02 -4.17 -7.73
CA GLY A 131 15.28 -3.08 -6.78
C GLY A 131 14.05 -2.63 -5.99
N LEU A 132 12.94 -3.37 -6.07
CA LEU A 132 11.73 -3.12 -5.28
C LEU A 132 11.62 -4.14 -4.14
N ILE A 133 11.12 -3.65 -3.00
CA ILE A 133 10.59 -4.47 -1.91
C ILE A 133 9.07 -4.41 -1.96
N ALA A 134 8.39 -5.54 -1.79
CA ALA A 134 6.94 -5.62 -1.80
C ALA A 134 6.36 -6.11 -0.47
N LEU A 135 5.23 -5.53 -0.08
CA LEU A 135 4.46 -5.97 1.09
C LEU A 135 3.07 -6.44 0.62
N SER A 136 2.51 -7.46 1.29
CA SER A 136 1.24 -8.07 0.88
C SER A 136 -0.01 -7.17 1.02
N ALA A 137 0.15 -5.91 1.47
CA ALA A 137 -0.87 -4.88 1.60
C ALA A 137 -1.95 -5.16 2.65
N CYS A 138 -2.95 -4.28 2.69
CA CYS A 138 -4.09 -4.31 3.61
C CYS A 138 -5.10 -5.43 3.25
N LEU A 139 -6.32 -5.40 3.80
CA LEU A 139 -7.36 -6.40 3.49
C LEU A 139 -7.73 -6.49 1.99
N HIS A 140 -7.40 -5.46 1.21
CA HIS A 140 -7.57 -5.45 -0.24
C HIS A 140 -6.37 -6.01 -1.01
N GLY A 141 -5.30 -6.44 -0.33
CA GLY A 141 -4.19 -7.16 -0.95
C GLY A 141 -4.62 -8.54 -1.45
N GLU A 142 -3.98 -9.05 -2.51
CA GLU A 142 -4.37 -10.33 -3.14
C GLU A 142 -4.37 -11.50 -2.14
N ILE A 143 -3.32 -11.60 -1.31
CA ILE A 143 -3.20 -12.65 -0.29
C ILE A 143 -4.26 -12.49 0.81
N PRO A 144 -4.36 -11.33 1.51
CA PRO A 144 -5.44 -11.06 2.46
C PRO A 144 -6.84 -11.32 1.91
N PHE A 145 -7.12 -10.92 0.67
CA PHE A 145 -8.40 -11.12 0.02
C PHE A 145 -8.69 -12.62 -0.19
N LEU A 146 -7.74 -13.38 -0.73
CA LEU A 146 -7.91 -14.82 -0.96
C LEU A 146 -8.10 -15.59 0.36
N ILE A 147 -7.45 -15.15 1.44
CA ILE A 147 -7.65 -15.70 2.79
C ILE A 147 -9.08 -15.45 3.27
N GLN A 148 -9.59 -14.22 3.13
CA GLN A 148 -10.97 -13.87 3.50
C GLN A 148 -12.00 -14.71 2.74
N GLU A 149 -11.70 -15.03 1.48
CA GLU A 149 -12.52 -15.85 0.61
C GLU A 149 -12.39 -17.37 0.87
N GLY A 150 -11.62 -17.80 1.87
CA GLY A 150 -11.38 -19.21 2.18
C GLY A 150 -10.53 -19.94 1.13
N LYS A 151 -9.86 -19.21 0.23
CA LYS A 151 -9.07 -19.74 -0.89
C LYS A 151 -7.61 -19.93 -0.51
N ALA A 152 -7.36 -20.67 0.58
CA ALA A 152 -6.04 -20.81 1.19
C ALA A 152 -4.95 -21.27 0.20
N LYS A 153 -5.25 -22.25 -0.69
CA LYS A 153 -4.31 -22.72 -1.71
C LYS A 153 -3.89 -21.62 -2.70
N GLN A 154 -4.85 -20.80 -3.13
CA GLN A 154 -4.58 -19.71 -4.07
C GLN A 154 -3.82 -18.58 -3.40
N ALA A 155 -4.08 -18.30 -2.12
CA ALA A 155 -3.30 -17.34 -1.34
C ALA A 155 -1.82 -17.78 -1.24
N ASP A 156 -1.61 -19.08 -1.02
CA ASP A 156 -0.30 -19.73 -1.01
C ASP A 156 0.42 -19.63 -2.38
N GLU A 157 -0.31 -19.83 -3.48
CA GLU A 157 0.23 -19.65 -4.84
C GLU A 157 0.60 -18.19 -5.12
N ALA A 158 -0.23 -17.23 -4.69
CA ALA A 158 0.05 -15.80 -4.80
C ALA A 158 1.31 -15.42 -4.01
N ALA A 159 1.47 -15.90 -2.78
CA ALA A 159 2.67 -15.67 -1.98
C ALA A 159 3.95 -16.20 -2.66
N ARG A 160 3.90 -17.41 -3.22
CA ARG A 160 5.03 -17.99 -3.99
C ARG A 160 5.32 -17.21 -5.26
N PHE A 161 4.30 -16.70 -5.94
CA PHE A 161 4.48 -15.81 -7.09
C PHE A 161 5.25 -14.55 -6.70
N TYR A 162 4.90 -13.88 -5.60
CA TYR A 162 5.61 -12.67 -5.17
C TYR A 162 7.04 -12.97 -4.71
N LEU A 163 7.27 -14.09 -4.01
CA LEU A 163 8.62 -14.55 -3.69
C LEU A 163 9.49 -14.76 -4.95
N ASP A 164 8.95 -15.39 -5.98
CA ASP A 164 9.64 -15.62 -7.25
C ASP A 164 9.93 -14.30 -7.99
N VAL A 165 9.02 -13.33 -7.91
CA VAL A 165 9.17 -12.04 -8.59
C VAL A 165 10.17 -11.12 -7.92
N PHE A 166 10.12 -10.98 -6.59
CA PHE A 166 10.96 -10.02 -5.85
C PHE A 166 12.24 -10.65 -5.30
N GLY A 167 12.25 -11.97 -5.12
CA GLY A 167 13.33 -12.71 -4.49
C GLY A 167 13.23 -12.75 -2.97
N GLU A 168 13.99 -13.67 -2.37
CA GLU A 168 14.11 -13.78 -0.92
C GLU A 168 14.64 -12.47 -0.31
N GLY A 169 14.04 -12.05 0.81
CA GLY A 169 14.38 -10.81 1.49
C GLY A 169 13.73 -9.54 0.93
N ASN A 170 13.02 -9.63 -0.21
CA ASN A 170 12.37 -8.48 -0.86
C ASN A 170 10.84 -8.60 -0.94
N PHE A 171 10.26 -9.66 -0.37
CA PHE A 171 8.81 -9.79 -0.19
C PHE A 171 8.47 -10.10 1.26
N PHE A 172 7.52 -9.35 1.81
CA PHE A 172 7.09 -9.46 3.20
C PHE A 172 5.58 -9.63 3.28
N LEU A 173 5.13 -10.47 4.21
CA LEU A 173 3.73 -10.53 4.56
C LEU A 173 3.40 -9.40 5.55
N GLU A 174 2.49 -8.54 5.15
CA GLU A 174 2.10 -7.36 5.90
C GLU A 174 1.03 -7.68 6.93
N VAL A 175 1.22 -7.20 8.15
CA VAL A 175 0.32 -7.39 9.29
C VAL A 175 -0.11 -6.03 9.83
N GLN A 176 -1.42 -5.86 9.97
CA GLN A 176 -2.06 -4.63 10.43
C GLN A 176 -3.09 -4.98 11.51
N LYS A 177 -3.19 -4.18 12.57
CA LYS A 177 -4.12 -4.43 13.69
C LYS A 177 -4.87 -3.15 14.06
N ASN A 178 -5.95 -2.89 13.32
CA ASN A 178 -6.77 -1.68 13.43
C ASN A 178 -8.11 -1.94 14.16
N GLY A 179 -8.25 -3.10 14.82
CA GLY A 179 -9.45 -3.46 15.58
C GLY A 179 -10.57 -4.10 14.75
N LEU A 180 -10.29 -4.49 13.50
CA LEU A 180 -11.25 -5.17 12.63
C LEU A 180 -11.20 -6.69 12.82
N GLU A 181 -12.35 -7.35 12.99
CA GLU A 181 -12.42 -8.82 13.14
C GLU A 181 -11.85 -9.55 11.91
N ALA A 182 -12.08 -9.00 10.71
CA ALA A 182 -11.53 -9.53 9.47
C ALA A 182 -9.98 -9.52 9.48
N GLN A 183 -9.35 -8.46 10.00
CA GLN A 183 -7.89 -8.40 10.14
C GLN A 183 -7.37 -9.44 11.13
N GLU A 184 -8.03 -9.69 12.26
CA GLU A 184 -7.57 -10.71 13.21
C GLU A 184 -7.55 -12.11 12.58
N LYS A 185 -8.58 -12.47 11.80
CA LYS A 185 -8.63 -13.74 11.07
C LYS A 185 -7.53 -13.83 10.01
N VAL A 186 -7.35 -12.77 9.22
CA VAL A 186 -6.32 -12.70 8.18
C VAL A 186 -4.92 -12.75 8.78
N ASN A 187 -4.65 -12.01 9.85
CA ASN A 187 -3.35 -11.98 10.52
C ASN A 187 -2.95 -13.36 11.06
N GLN A 188 -3.90 -14.12 11.60
CA GLN A 188 -3.62 -15.48 12.07
C GLN A 188 -3.23 -16.42 10.92
N ALA A 189 -3.91 -16.30 9.77
CA ALA A 189 -3.58 -17.08 8.58
C ALA A 189 -2.26 -16.62 7.93
N ILE A 190 -1.96 -15.31 7.95
CA ILE A 190 -0.68 -14.75 7.51
C ILE A 190 0.47 -15.26 8.40
N LEU A 191 0.27 -15.34 9.71
CA LEU A 191 1.28 -15.88 10.63
C LEU A 191 1.59 -17.36 10.34
N ASP A 192 0.56 -18.17 10.11
CA ASP A 192 0.72 -19.57 9.69
C ASP A 192 1.44 -19.67 8.33
N MET A 193 1.01 -18.87 7.35
CA MET A 193 1.66 -18.80 6.03
C MET A 193 3.13 -18.39 6.12
N SER A 194 3.45 -17.39 6.96
CA SER A 194 4.82 -16.94 7.21
C SER A 194 5.71 -18.08 7.68
N GLN A 195 5.24 -18.89 8.64
CA GLN A 195 5.97 -20.04 9.15
C GLN A 195 6.12 -21.14 8.10
N ARG A 196 5.04 -21.47 7.37
CA ARG A 196 5.05 -22.53 6.35
C ARG A 196 5.91 -22.21 5.14
N LEU A 197 5.90 -20.95 4.70
CA LEU A 197 6.57 -20.49 3.49
C LEU A 197 7.89 -19.76 3.77
N SER A 198 8.26 -19.60 5.05
CA SER A 198 9.45 -18.86 5.48
C SER A 198 9.50 -17.42 4.96
N ILE A 199 8.33 -16.76 4.85
CA ILE A 199 8.23 -15.36 4.41
C ILE A 199 8.21 -14.46 5.64
N PRO A 200 9.11 -13.50 5.78
CA PRO A 200 9.14 -12.61 6.93
C PRO A 200 7.89 -11.73 7.03
N LEU A 201 7.50 -11.41 8.26
CA LEU A 201 6.41 -10.48 8.55
C LEU A 201 6.93 -9.05 8.61
N VAL A 202 6.07 -8.09 8.25
CA VAL A 202 6.28 -6.66 8.47
C VAL A 202 5.04 -6.05 9.09
N ALA A 203 5.21 -5.27 10.16
CA ALA A 203 4.12 -4.55 10.80
C ALA A 203 3.99 -3.16 10.20
N THR A 204 2.77 -2.80 9.80
CA THR A 204 2.41 -1.46 9.29
C THR A 204 1.06 -1.04 9.89
N ASN A 205 0.53 0.12 9.48
CA ASN A 205 -0.73 0.62 10.03
C ASN A 205 -1.65 1.30 9.01
N ASP A 206 -1.27 1.34 7.73
CA ASP A 206 -2.09 1.92 6.66
C ASP A 206 -2.62 3.33 6.99
N CYS A 207 -1.69 4.23 7.32
CA CYS A 207 -2.05 5.52 7.91
C CYS A 207 -2.65 6.48 6.86
N HIS A 208 -3.90 6.91 7.08
CA HIS A 208 -4.60 7.87 6.21
C HIS A 208 -4.80 9.26 6.85
N TYR A 209 -4.55 9.39 8.15
CA TYR A 209 -4.61 10.65 8.88
C TYR A 209 -3.53 10.68 9.97
N LEU A 210 -3.16 11.88 10.42
CA LEU A 210 -1.92 12.08 11.17
C LEU A 210 -2.10 11.70 12.64
N ASP A 211 -3.17 12.20 13.25
CA ASP A 211 -3.48 12.02 14.66
C ASP A 211 -4.82 11.31 14.84
N LYS A 212 -4.98 10.58 15.95
CA LYS A 212 -6.21 9.82 16.22
C LYS A 212 -7.45 10.72 16.17
N GLU A 213 -7.30 11.96 16.61
CA GLU A 213 -8.34 12.98 16.66
C GLU A 213 -8.80 13.43 15.26
N ASP A 214 -7.98 13.21 14.22
CA ASP A 214 -8.29 13.58 12.82
C ASP A 214 -9.29 12.63 12.16
N VAL A 215 -9.67 11.52 12.83
CA VAL A 215 -10.60 10.51 12.30
C VAL A 215 -11.89 11.11 11.76
N ARG A 216 -12.44 12.13 12.42
CA ARG A 216 -13.67 12.80 11.99
C ARG A 216 -13.47 13.64 10.73
N ALA A 217 -12.31 14.30 10.61
CA ALA A 217 -11.99 15.08 9.41
C ALA A 217 -11.79 14.15 8.21
N HIS A 218 -11.11 13.01 8.43
CA HIS A 218 -10.94 11.97 7.43
C HIS A 218 -12.27 11.37 6.97
N GLU A 219 -13.19 11.06 7.90
CA GLU A 219 -14.53 10.56 7.55
C GLU A 219 -15.33 11.54 6.67
N VAL A 220 -15.20 12.85 6.92
CA VAL A 220 -15.80 13.88 6.05
C VAL A 220 -15.15 13.89 4.66
N LEU A 221 -13.84 13.68 4.56
CA LEU A 221 -13.14 13.57 3.28
C LEU A 221 -13.68 12.38 2.45
N LEU A 222 -13.89 11.23 3.09
CA LEU A 222 -14.48 10.05 2.43
C LEU A 222 -15.95 10.31 1.99
N CYS A 223 -16.71 11.07 2.77
CA CYS A 223 -18.05 11.51 2.34
C CYS A 223 -18.00 12.38 1.07
N ILE A 224 -17.01 13.29 0.97
CA ILE A 224 -16.80 14.10 -0.23
C ILE A 224 -16.44 13.21 -1.43
N GLN A 225 -15.55 12.24 -1.24
CA GLN A 225 -15.16 11.28 -2.27
C GLN A 225 -16.35 10.48 -2.82
N THR A 226 -17.22 10.00 -1.92
CA THR A 226 -18.32 9.10 -2.24
C THR A 226 -19.63 9.81 -2.59
N GLY A 227 -19.67 11.14 -2.48
CA GLY A 227 -20.89 11.94 -2.66
C GLY A 227 -21.96 11.63 -1.62
N LYS A 228 -21.55 11.20 -0.42
CA LYS A 228 -22.43 10.84 0.70
C LYS A 228 -22.45 11.94 1.76
N THR A 229 -23.35 11.80 2.73
CA THR A 229 -23.42 12.70 3.89
C THR A 229 -23.03 11.94 5.15
N MET A 230 -22.57 12.66 6.17
CA MET A 230 -22.24 12.08 7.49
C MET A 230 -23.43 11.37 8.17
N ASN A 231 -24.66 11.67 7.74
CA ASN A 231 -25.87 11.05 8.27
C ASN A 231 -26.27 9.78 7.50
N ASP A 232 -25.67 9.50 6.35
CA ASP A 232 -25.89 8.27 5.60
C ASP A 232 -25.24 7.10 6.35
N LYS A 233 -26.05 6.08 6.67
CA LYS A 233 -25.59 4.87 7.38
C LYS A 233 -24.78 3.94 6.48
N ASP A 234 -24.94 4.07 5.17
CA ASP A 234 -24.25 3.27 4.15
C ASP A 234 -23.07 4.05 3.54
N ARG A 235 -22.58 5.10 4.22
CA ARG A 235 -21.32 5.77 3.85
C ARG A 235 -20.14 4.82 4.04
N PHE A 236 -19.09 5.02 3.25
CA PHE A 236 -17.82 4.31 3.37
C PHE A 236 -17.11 4.66 4.67
#